data_AF-A0A0Q0P505-F1
#
_entry.id   AF-A0A0Q0P505-F1
#
_cell.length_a   1.000
_cell.length_b   1.000
_cell.length_c   1.000
_cell.angle_alpha   90.00
_cell.angle_beta   90.00
_cell.angle_gamma   90.00
#
_symmetry.space_group_name_H-M   'P 1'
#
loop_
_entity.id
_entity.type
_entity.pdbx_description
1 polymer ?
#
loop_
_entity_poly.entity_id
_entity_poly.type
_entity_poly.pdbx_seq_one_letter_code
_entity_poly.pdbx_strand_id
1 'polypeptide(L)' 'MFLTFDVFGKTMAVLRKNEEWQLFLDSGTGLRSRIYDVVIPADLTESELDKYLADIFHENAKGNQLTVSRIK' A
#
# COMPACT_ATOMS: atom_id res chain seq x y z
N MET A 1 -10.07 -5.21 8.19
CA MET A 1 -10.37 -3.84 7.72
C MET A 1 -9.31 -3.46 6.70
N PHE A 2 -9.64 -2.67 5.68
CA PHE A 2 -8.64 -2.17 4.74
C PHE A 2 -7.99 -0.91 5.30
N LEU A 3 -6.67 -0.83 5.16
CA LEU A 3 -5.87 0.36 5.39
C LEU A 3 -5.54 0.96 4.03
N THR A 4 -5.83 2.25 3.82
CA THR A 4 -5.70 2.85 2.49
C THR A 4 -4.56 3.85 2.47
N PHE A 5 -3.74 3.79 1.43
CA PHE A 5 -2.55 4.60 1.25
C PHE A 5 -2.57 5.29 -0.11
N ASP A 6 -2.15 6.56 -0.14
CA ASP A 6 -1.63 7.17 -1.35
C ASP A 6 -0.16 6.77 -1.46
N VAL A 7 0.18 6.00 -2.48
CA VAL A 7 1.54 5.54 -2.80
C VAL A 7 1.99 6.24 -4.07
N PHE A 8 2.65 7.40 -3.93
CA PHE A 8 3.12 8.21 -5.04
C PHE A 8 2.03 8.51 -6.09
N GLY A 9 0.85 8.95 -5.63
CA GLY A 9 -0.31 9.27 -6.46
C GLY A 9 -1.18 8.08 -6.86
N LYS A 10 -0.84 6.86 -6.41
CA LYS A 10 -1.67 5.65 -6.61
C LYS A 10 -2.33 5.23 -5.32
N THR A 11 -3.65 5.10 -5.32
CA THR A 11 -4.39 4.56 -4.19
C THR A 11 -4.16 3.05 -4.09
N MET A 12 -3.60 2.62 -2.97
CA MET A 12 -3.41 1.22 -2.63
C MET A 12 -4.10 0.89 -1.32
N ALA A 13 -4.49 -0.37 -1.15
CA ALA A 13 -5.11 -0.85 0.06
C ALA A 13 -4.38 -2.08 0.59
N VAL A 14 -4.17 -2.12 1.90
CA VAL A 14 -3.58 -3.26 2.60
C VAL A 14 -4.65 -3.90 3.48
N LEU A 15 -4.72 -5.23 3.45
CA LEU A 15 -5.60 -6.02 4.30
C LEU A 15 -4.78 -7.05 5.08
N ARG A 16 -5.01 -7.12 6.40
CA ARG A 16 -4.55 -8.26 7.19
C ARG A 16 -5.50 -9.43 7.00
N LYS A 17 -4.99 -10.58 6.53
CA LYS A 17 -5.74 -11.82 6.37
C LYS A 17 -4.84 -13.01 6.67
N ASN A 18 -5.29 -13.91 7.55
CA ASN A 18 -4.54 -15.11 7.95
C ASN A 18 -3.09 -14.81 8.35
N GLU A 19 -2.90 -13.79 9.19
CA GLU A 19 -1.57 -13.34 9.66
C GLU A 19 -0.65 -12.78 8.57
N GLU A 20 -1.15 -12.56 7.35
CA GLU A 20 -0.41 -11.95 6.25
C GLU A 20 -0.99 -10.58 5.89
N TRP A 21 -0.11 -9.70 5.45
CA TRP A 21 -0.49 -8.46 4.78
C TRP A 21 -0.67 -8.71 3.29
N GLN A 22 -1.84 -8.37 2.76
CA GLN A 22 -2.17 -8.49 1.35
C GLN A 22 -2.32 -7.10 0.74
N LEU A 23 -1.62 -6.84 -0.36
CA LEU A 23 -1.65 -5.59 -1.08
C LEU A 23 -2.66 -5.62 -2.22
N PHE A 24 -3.36 -4.51 -2.42
CA PHE A 24 -4.32 -4.32 -3.48
C PHE A 24 -4.13 -2.95 -4.14
N LEU A 25 -4.33 -2.89 -5.46
CA LEU A 25 -4.58 -1.65 -6.15
C LEU A 25 -6.06 -1.26 -5.99
N ASP A 26 -6.32 -0.03 -5.58
CA ASP A 26 -7.68 0.51 -5.43
C ASP A 26 -7.90 1.60 -6.48
N SER A 27 -8.73 1.32 -7.49
CA SER A 27 -9.01 2.27 -8.57
C SER A 27 -10.09 3.29 -8.21
N GLY A 28 -10.62 3.27 -6.98
CA GLY A 28 -11.71 4.16 -6.55
C GLY A 28 -13.09 3.80 -7.13
N THR A 29 -13.18 2.74 -7.94
CA THR A 29 -14.42 2.26 -8.58
C THR A 29 -15.14 1.18 -7.77
N GLY A 30 -14.65 0.90 -6.55
CA GLY A 30 -15.18 -0.13 -5.66
C GLY A 30 -14.59 -1.53 -5.86
N LEU A 31 -13.82 -1.74 -6.93
CA LEU A 31 -13.05 -2.98 -7.17
C LEU A 31 -11.59 -2.81 -6.74
N ARG A 32 -11.07 -3.84 -6.06
CA ARG A 32 -9.67 -3.92 -5.62
C ARG A 32 -8.99 -5.12 -6.26
N SER A 33 -7.88 -4.88 -6.94
CA SER A 33 -7.10 -5.95 -7.60
C SER A 33 -5.93 -6.36 -6.71
N ARG A 34 -5.81 -7.65 -6.38
CA ARG A 34 -4.72 -8.14 -5.54
C ARG A 34 -3.39 -8.06 -6.30
N ILE A 35 -2.36 -7.53 -5.63
CA ILE A 35 -0.98 -7.51 -6.11
C ILE A 35 -0.25 -8.69 -5.44
N TYR A 36 0.29 -9.60 -6.24
CA TYR A 36 0.99 -10.80 -5.76
C TYR A 36 2.52 -10.65 -5.76
N ASP A 37 3.05 -9.77 -6.60
CA ASP A 37 4.50 -9.57 -6.78
C ASP A 37 5.15 -8.78 -5.63
N VAL A 38 4.34 -8.30 -4.68
CA VAL A 38 4.81 -7.60 -3.48
C VAL A 38 4.39 -8.39 -2.25
N VAL A 39 5.37 -8.93 -1.55
CA VAL A 39 5.18 -9.58 -0.25
C VAL A 39 5.46 -8.54 0.83
N ILE A 40 4.52 -8.32 1.75
CA ILE A 40 4.72 -7.44 2.91
C ILE A 40 5.05 -8.35 4.12
N PRO A 41 6.17 -8.15 4.84
CA PRO A 41 6.54 -8.98 5.98
C PRO A 41 5.43 -9.02 7.06
N ALA A 42 5.12 -10.21 7.55
CA ALA A 42 4.00 -10.43 8.47
C ALA A 42 4.19 -9.77 9.85
N ASP A 43 5.42 -9.49 10.25
CA ASP A 43 5.79 -8.86 11.52
C ASP A 43 5.64 -7.33 11.52
N LEU A 44 5.44 -6.69 10.36
CA LEU A 44 5.20 -5.25 10.30
C LEU A 44 3.90 -4.85 10.98
N THR A 45 3.97 -3.78 11.77
CA THR A 45 2.82 -3.10 12.37
C THR A 45 2.12 -2.20 11.34
N GLU A 46 0.88 -1.79 11.63
CA GLU A 46 0.16 -0.84 10.76
C GLU A 46 0.91 0.48 10.53
N SER A 47 1.66 0.93 11.54
CA SER A 47 2.45 2.16 11.50
C SER A 47 3.74 2.07 10.69
N GLU A 48 4.13 0.87 10.24
CA GLU A 48 5.34 0.66 9.42
C GLU A 48 5.00 0.46 7.93
N LEU A 49 3.72 0.32 7.61
CA LEU A 49 3.26 0.03 6.24
C LEU A 49 3.52 1.18 5.28
N ASP A 50 3.38 2.43 5.69
CA ASP A 50 3.65 3.60 4.84
C ASP A 50 5.13 3.68 4.45
N LYS A 51 6.03 3.47 5.42
CA LYS A 51 7.47 3.42 5.19
C LYS A 51 7.84 2.24 4.28
N TYR A 52 7.29 1.06 4.53
CA TYR A 52 7.53 -0.11 3.70
C TYR A 52 7.11 0.13 2.24
N LEU A 53 5.92 0.68 2.03
CA LEU A 53 5.40 1.02 0.71
C LEU A 53 6.24 2.11 0.04
N ALA A 54 6.74 3.08 0.79
CA ALA A 54 7.66 4.10 0.28
C ALA A 54 8.96 3.48 -0.23
N ASP A 55 9.55 2.56 0.52
CA ASP A 55 10.81 1.90 0.18
C ASP A 55 10.67 0.99 -1.06
N ILE A 56 9.63 0.16 -1.13
CA ILE A 56 9.41 -0.78 -2.25
C ILE A 56 9.02 -0.05 -3.55
N PHE A 57 8.27 1.04 -3.45
CA PHE A 57 7.76 1.76 -4.63
C PHE A 57 8.51 3.07 -4.93
N HIS A 58 9.67 3.34 -4.32
CA HIS A 58 10.38 4.61 -4.46
C HIS A 58 10.64 5.02 -5.92
N GLU A 59 10.83 4.07 -6.84
CA GLU A 59 11.00 4.35 -8.28
C GLU A 59 9.75 4.96 -8.95
N ASN A 60 8.58 4.82 -8.33
CA ASN A 60 7.35 5.45 -8.78
C ASN A 60 7.25 6.92 -8.37
N ALA A 61 8.12 7.42 -7.49
CA ALA A 61 8.14 8.81 -7.08
C ALA A 61 8.47 9.71 -8.28
N LYS A 62 7.54 10.60 -8.66
CA LYS A 62 7.69 11.47 -9.84
C LYS A 62 7.06 12.84 -9.61
N GLY A 63 7.72 13.88 -10.11
CA GLY A 63 7.23 15.25 -9.99
C GLY A 63 7.00 15.63 -8.53
N ASN A 64 5.76 15.99 -8.18
CA ASN A 64 5.37 16.36 -6.81
C ASN A 64 4.85 15.17 -5.98
N GLN A 65 4.73 13.98 -6.55
CA GLN A 65 4.30 12.76 -5.85
C GLN A 65 5.52 12.06 -5.27
N LEU A 66 5.99 12.55 -4.11
CA LEU A 66 7.25 12.14 -3.48
C LEU A 66 7.06 11.41 -2.14
N THR A 67 5.82 11.20 -1.72
CA THR A 67 5.52 10.64 -0.40
C THR A 67 4.50 9.53 -0.48
N VAL A 68 4.57 8.62 0.49
CA VAL A 68 3.48 7.70 0.82
C VAL A 68 2.76 8.21 2.06
N SER A 69 1.42 8.16 2.06
CA SER A 69 0.64 8.59 3.21
C SER A 69 -0.62 7.76 3.39
N ARG A 70 -1.02 7.52 4.65
CA ARG A 70 -2.29 6.88 4.98
C ARG A 70 -3.43 7.89 4.79
N ILE A 71 -4.47 7.50 4.07
CA ILE A 71 -5.58 8.40 3.65
C ILE A 71 -6.94 8.01 4.25
N LYS A 72 -7.08 6.81 4.83
CA LYS A 72 -8.24 6.40 5.63
C LYS A 72 -7.94 5.17 6.49
#